data_AF-A0A2R6MWL6-F1
#
_entry.id   AF-A0A2R6MWL6-F1
#
_cell.length_a   1.000
_cell.length_b   1.000
_cell.length_c   1.000
_cell.angle_alpha   90.00
_cell.angle_beta   90.00
_cell.angle_gamma   90.00
#
_symmetry.space_group_name_H-M   'P 1'
#
loop_
_entity.id
_entity.type
_entity.pdbx_description
1 polymer ?
#
loop_
_entity_poly.entity_id
_entity_poly.type
_entity_poly.pdbx_seq_one_letter_code
_entity_poly.pdbx_strand_id
1 'polypeptide(L)' 'MTPSIDADPHDHLREDPALTPLVERHGPLALTPAEDPFARLVRSVLRQQVSTAAADAVEERLRETTSLTPTAVLEA' A
#
# COMPACT_ATOMS: atom_id res chain seq x y z
N MET A 1 22.09 6.87 13.48
CA MET A 1 22.56 5.86 12.53
C MET A 1 21.74 6.05 11.27
N THR A 2 22.34 6.47 10.16
CA THR A 2 21.61 6.63 8.90
C THR A 2 21.48 5.23 8.29
N PRO A 3 20.26 4.71 8.04
CA PRO A 3 20.13 3.39 7.45
C PRO A 3 20.80 3.39 6.07
N SER A 4 21.64 2.38 5.82
CA SER A 4 22.13 2.10 4.47
C SER A 4 20.93 1.64 3.64
N ILE A 5 20.66 2.32 2.53
CA ILE A 5 19.56 2.00 1.61
C ILE A 5 19.73 0.63 0.92
N ASP A 6 20.93 0.04 1.04
CA ASP A 6 21.27 -1.28 0.51
C ASP A 6 21.08 -2.42 1.51
N ALA A 7 20.86 -2.12 2.80
CA ALA A 7 20.62 -3.16 3.80
C ALA A 7 19.20 -3.74 3.64
N ASP A 8 19.06 -5.06 3.71
CA ASP A 8 17.75 -5.69 3.76
C ASP A 8 16.95 -5.12 4.95
N PRO A 9 15.74 -4.55 4.74
CA PRO A 9 15.01 -3.90 5.80
C PRO A 9 14.70 -4.82 6.99
N HIS A 10 14.49 -6.11 6.75
CA HIS A 10 14.24 -7.04 7.84
C HIS A 10 15.49 -7.26 8.69
N ASP A 11 16.66 -7.42 8.07
CA ASP A 11 17.92 -7.55 8.81
C ASP A 11 18.26 -6.29 9.61
N HIS A 12 18.04 -5.11 9.02
CA HIS A 12 18.23 -3.84 9.72
C HIS A 12 17.32 -3.71 10.96
N LEU A 13 16.04 -4.08 10.84
CA LEU A 13 15.09 -3.98 11.96
C LEU A 13 15.38 -4.98 13.08
N ARG A 14 16.07 -6.09 12.82
CA ARG A 14 16.50 -7.06 13.85
C ARG A 14 17.55 -6.49 14.80
N GLU A 15 18.33 -5.52 14.36
CA GLU A 15 19.40 -4.89 15.14
C GLU A 15 18.86 -3.87 16.15
N ASP A 16 17.61 -3.40 16.00
CA ASP A 16 16.97 -2.46 16.93
C ASP A 16 16.38 -3.21 18.14
N PRO A 17 16.88 -2.99 19.37
CA PRO A 17 16.40 -3.68 20.57
C PRO A 17 14.90 -3.48 20.86
N ALA A 18 14.29 -2.38 20.41
CA ALA A 18 12.86 -2.14 20.56
C ALA A 18 12.02 -2.97 19.59
N LEU A 19 12.60 -3.39 18.46
CA LEU A 19 11.92 -4.10 17.38
C LEU A 19 12.30 -5.59 17.32
N THR A 20 13.46 -6.00 17.82
CA THR A 20 13.91 -7.41 17.81
C THR A 20 12.83 -8.39 18.32
N PRO A 21 12.14 -8.15 19.46
CA PRO A 21 11.11 -9.09 19.92
C PRO A 21 9.92 -9.21 18.96
N LEU A 22 9.60 -8.13 18.23
CA LEU A 22 8.52 -8.13 17.24
C LEU A 22 8.96 -8.86 15.96
N VAL A 23 10.18 -8.63 15.50
CA VAL A 23 10.71 -9.29 14.31
C VAL A 23 10.88 -10.79 14.54
N GLU A 24 11.36 -11.23 15.72
CA GLU A 24 11.44 -12.64 16.07
C GLU A 24 10.06 -13.31 16.16
N ARG A 25 9.06 -12.59 16.68
CA ARG A 25 7.69 -13.09 16.81
C ARG A 25 6.97 -13.21 15.46
N HIS A 26 7.15 -12.23 14.57
CA HIS A 26 6.36 -12.12 13.34
C HIS A 26 7.10 -12.61 12.08
N GLY A 27 8.43 -12.70 12.13
CA GLY A 27 9.26 -13.12 11.01
C GLY A 27 9.30 -12.12 9.85
N PRO A 28 9.90 -12.51 8.71
CA PRO A 28 10.02 -11.66 7.54
C PRO A 28 8.67 -11.42 6.85
N LEU A 29 8.49 -10.19 6.34
CA LEU A 29 7.34 -9.77 5.55
C LEU A 29 7.79 -9.43 4.13
N ALA A 30 7.12 -10.01 3.13
CA ALA A 30 7.32 -9.63 1.74
C ALA A 30 6.42 -8.43 1.39
N LEU A 31 7.02 -7.38 0.84
CA LEU A 31 6.29 -6.23 0.30
C LEU A 31 6.27 -6.33 -1.23
N THR A 32 5.07 -6.37 -1.81
CA THR A 32 4.90 -6.31 -3.26
C THR A 32 4.41 -4.91 -3.63
N PRO A 33 5.16 -4.14 -4.45
CA PRO A 33 4.69 -2.88 -4.99
C PRO A 33 3.39 -3.09 -5.78
N ALA A 34 2.51 -2.09 -5.77
CA ALA A 34 1.34 -2.13 -6.64
C ALA A 34 1.78 -2.00 -8.11
N GLU A 35 1.20 -2.81 -8.98
CA GLU A 35 1.49 -2.77 -10.44
C GLU A 35 1.10 -1.43 -11.05
N ASP A 36 -0.01 -0.84 -10.60
CA ASP A 36 -0.48 0.48 -11.02
C ASP A 36 -0.51 1.44 -9.82
N PRO A 37 0.47 2.38 -9.73
CA PRO A 37 0.52 3.38 -8.67
C PRO A 37 -0.68 4.33 -8.65
N PHE A 38 -1.24 4.68 -9.81
CA PHE A 38 -2.36 5.63 -9.88
C PHE A 38 -3.67 4.95 -9.43
N ALA A 39 -3.97 3.76 -9.94
CA ALA A 39 -5.12 3.00 -9.44
C ALA A 39 -4.97 2.69 -7.94
N ARG A 40 -3.74 2.42 -7.46
CA ARG A 40 -3.46 2.25 -6.02
C ARG A 40 -3.74 3.51 -5.21
N LEU A 41 -3.45 4.69 -5.75
CA LEU A 41 -3.76 5.98 -5.14
C LEU A 41 -5.28 6.21 -5.09
N VAL A 42 -5.99 6.01 -6.20
CA VAL A 42 -7.46 6.12 -6.26
C VAL A 42 -8.10 5.22 -5.20
N ARG A 43 -7.71 3.94 -5.14
CA ARG A 43 -8.18 3.02 -4.09
C ARG A 43 -7.87 3.52 -2.67
N SER A 44 -6.72 4.16 -2.49
CA SER A 44 -6.34 4.73 -1.19
C SER A 44 -7.26 5.88 -0.77
N VAL A 45 -7.73 6.70 -1.72
CA VAL A 45 -8.68 7.79 -1.48
C VAL A 45 -10.08 7.24 -1.21
N LEU A 46 -10.54 6.26 -1.99
CA LEU A 46 -11.86 5.63 -1.81
C LEU A 46 -12.04 4.94 -0.45
N ARG A 47 -10.94 4.48 0.16
CA ARG A 47 -10.94 3.82 1.48
C ARG A 47 -10.89 4.76 2.67
N GLN A 48 -10.82 6.07 2.45
CA GLN A 48 -10.75 7.02 3.55
C GLN A 48 -12.14 7.19 4.19
N GLN A 49 -12.18 7.19 5.53
CA GLN A 49 -13.38 7.40 6.36
C GLN A 49 -14.55 6.42 6.13
N VAL A 50 -14.35 5.31 5.42
CA VAL A 50 -15.38 4.29 5.14
C VAL A 50 -14.87 2.89 5.45
N SER A 51 -15.78 1.91 5.50
CA SER A 51 -15.40 0.50 5.63
C SER A 51 -14.76 -0.02 4.34
N THR A 52 -13.97 -1.09 4.45
CA THR A 52 -13.38 -1.76 3.27
C THR A 52 -14.45 -2.22 2.28
N ALA A 53 -15.55 -2.81 2.78
CA ALA A 53 -16.66 -3.25 1.94
C ALA A 53 -17.35 -2.08 1.20
N ALA A 54 -17.55 -0.94 1.87
CA ALA A 54 -18.12 0.23 1.22
C ALA A 54 -17.18 0.80 0.15
N ALA A 55 -15.88 0.86 0.43
CA ALA A 55 -14.88 1.32 -0.52
C ALA A 55 -14.80 0.41 -1.75
N ASP A 56 -14.81 -0.91 -1.56
CA ASP A 56 -14.76 -1.89 -2.65
C ASP A 56 -15.99 -1.74 -3.57
N ALA A 57 -17.18 -1.53 -2.99
CA ALA A 57 -18.41 -1.27 -3.77
C ALA A 57 -18.40 0.09 -4.50
N VAL A 58 -17.70 1.10 -3.99
CA VAL A 58 -17.49 2.37 -4.71
C VAL A 58 -16.47 2.19 -5.83
N GLU A 59 -15.39 1.45 -5.60
CA GLU A 59 -14.36 1.19 -6.60
C GLU A 59 -14.92 0.42 -7.81
N GLU A 60 -15.76 -0.60 -7.57
CA GLU A 60 -16.44 -1.35 -8.64
C GLU A 60 -17.28 -0.42 -9.51
N ARG A 61 -18.16 0.39 -8.91
CA ARG A 61 -18.99 1.38 -9.63
C ARG A 61 -18.16 2.41 -10.39
N LEU A 62 -17.01 2.84 -9.85
CA LEU A 62 -16.13 3.79 -10.55
C LEU A 62 -15.48 3.17 -11.79
N ARG A 63 -15.12 1.88 -11.72
CA ARG A 63 -14.53 1.14 -12.86
C ARG A 63 -15.54 0.89 -13.98
N GLU A 64 -16.84 0.88 -13.67
CA GLU A 64 -17.91 0.82 -14.66
C GLU A 64 -18.04 2.12 -15.47
N THR A 65 -17.65 3.27 -14.89
CA THR A 65 -17.81 4.58 -15.54
C THR A 65 -16.56 5.06 -16.25
N THR A 66 -15.36 4.70 -15.77
CA THR A 66 -14.11 5.14 -16.39
C THR A 66 -12.96 4.17 -16.13
N SER A 67 -11.97 4.19 -17.02
CA SER A 67 -10.69 3.55 -16.73
C SER A 67 -9.96 4.36 -15.65
N LEU A 68 -9.38 3.70 -14.64
CA LEU A 68 -8.67 4.39 -13.56
C LEU A 68 -7.29 4.86 -14.02
N THR A 69 -7.24 5.69 -15.07
CA THR A 69 -6.05 6.38 -15.53
C THR A 69 -6.23 7.89 -15.30
N PRO A 70 -5.15 8.66 -15.14
CA PRO A 70 -5.28 10.10 -14.92
C PRO A 70 -6.12 10.82 -15.98
N THR A 71 -5.89 10.49 -17.25
CA THR A 71 -6.59 11.12 -18.39
C THR A 71 -8.06 10.74 -18.43
N ALA A 72 -8.39 9.45 -18.27
CA ALA A 72 -9.79 9.03 -18.32
C ALA A 72 -10.61 9.53 -17.12
N VAL A 73 -9.99 9.75 -15.96
CA VAL A 73 -10.64 10.43 -14.82
C VAL A 73 -10.86 11.92 -15.10
N LEU A 74 -9.96 12.57 -15.83
CA LEU A 74 -10.12 13.98 -16.22
C LEU A 74 -11.24 14.18 -17.27
N GLU A 75 -11.48 13.18 -18.10
CA GLU A 75 -12.44 13.22 -19.22
C GLU A 75 -13.84 12.68 -18.86
N ALA A 76 -14.00 12.00 -17.72
CA ALA A 76 -15.25 11.42 -17.24
C ALA A 76 -16.19 12.44 -16.57
#